data_AF-A0A507FIY5-F1
#
_entry.id   AF-A0A507FIY5-F1
#
_cell.length_a   1.000
_cell.length_b   1.000
_cell.length_c   1.000
_cell.angle_alpha   90.00
_cell.angle_beta   90.00
_cell.angle_gamma   90.00
#
_symmetry.space_group_name_H-M   'P 1'
#
loop_
_entity.id
_entity.type
_entity.pdbx_description
1 polymer ?
#
loop_
_entity_poly.entity_id
_entity_poly.type
_entity_poly.pdbx_seq_one_letter_code
_entity_poly.pdbx_strand_id
1 'polypeptide(L)'
;MTQSVRMRTVATDPSLARRAQIVRTASQRHHIKYSLRLRVCFCLFWAKTMFAMSLGITGLLLFASTIYQLHANAEPPAPPALGPIVIVDPNTGLISDKCGFDASSGLARLQPQTANQMMLGMSLDWTYDTPTTIRRKMNGFTPLVFNSFVDFDLYIPGWYDRSMLNWYGSEVGKVGGILELTIQPTNPDMSVYNDTMFNALAQDLYAINTRYGVPIMLRFGHEMNGDWVVYGNRPIEFKNLFRRMARFVRMYTNMTAMVWGPNIGITYPFGGAGLSPVPRSGPEFDALDTNQDGVINELDDPYTPYYPGDDVVDWVGLSLYYYPLDGCRNCPVPETYFDDYMRGSGPVLEQVVDPDKNGPAYTAVHNFYNMFCTPGNHNKPMLLPETGSPYIPSYGSNAVGQWQETPIKLAWWNQILSLETIRQFPNLLVAVNFEEAKFAENIVKDWRLTNSTSVLNAFLGLISGFRQNLKTAGDFHYGCDGSVRLS
;
A
#
# COMPACT_ATOMS: atom_id res chain seq x y z
N MET A 1 81.68 -67.51 25.34
CA MET A 1 81.44 -68.81 24.66
C MET A 1 80.58 -68.55 23.43
N THR A 2 81.18 -68.24 22.28
CA THR A 2 81.48 -69.20 21.19
C THR A 2 80.26 -69.97 20.68
N GLN A 3 79.78 -69.65 19.47
CA GLN A 3 80.05 -70.50 18.30
C GLN A 3 79.53 -69.86 17.01
N SER A 4 80.40 -69.85 15.99
CA SER A 4 80.07 -69.49 14.61
C SER A 4 79.32 -70.63 13.91
N VAL A 5 78.34 -70.33 13.05
CA VAL A 5 77.95 -71.25 11.98
C VAL A 5 77.64 -70.50 10.67
N ARG A 6 78.49 -70.82 9.70
CA ARG A 6 78.41 -70.75 8.23
C ARG A 6 77.09 -70.31 7.59
N MET A 7 77.21 -69.31 6.70
CA MET A 7 76.29 -69.07 5.58
C MET A 7 76.19 -70.31 4.69
N ARG A 8 74.96 -70.78 4.46
CA ARG A 8 74.60 -71.51 3.24
C ARG A 8 73.83 -70.56 2.34
N THR A 9 74.39 -70.28 1.17
CA THR A 9 73.70 -69.69 0.03
C THR A 9 72.52 -70.58 -0.36
N VAL A 10 71.31 -70.11 -0.04
CA VAL A 10 70.06 -70.74 -0.49
C VAL A 10 69.79 -70.25 -1.91
N ALA A 11 69.70 -71.21 -2.82
CA ALA A 11 69.24 -71.00 -4.18
C ALA A 11 67.87 -70.29 -4.17
N THR A 12 67.74 -69.22 -4.94
CA THR A 12 66.51 -68.44 -5.09
C THR A 12 65.38 -69.31 -5.63
N ASP A 13 64.36 -69.56 -4.81
CA ASP A 13 63.12 -70.24 -5.22
C ASP A 13 62.30 -69.35 -6.17
N PRO A 14 62.10 -69.75 -7.44
CA PRO A 14 61.30 -69.01 -8.41
C PRO A 14 59.84 -68.77 -7.96
N SER A 15 59.33 -69.57 -7.03
CA SER A 15 57.94 -69.50 -6.54
C SER A 15 57.69 -68.26 -5.65
N LEU A 16 58.68 -67.84 -4.87
CA LEU A 16 58.63 -66.67 -3.99
C LEU A 16 58.69 -65.35 -4.77
N ALA A 17 59.51 -65.29 -5.84
CA ALA A 17 59.55 -64.15 -6.76
C ALA A 17 58.22 -63.95 -7.49
N ARG A 18 57.56 -65.05 -7.92
CA ARG A 18 56.24 -65.00 -8.55
C ARG A 18 55.14 -64.50 -7.61
N ARG A 19 55.12 -64.96 -6.36
CA ARG A 19 54.14 -64.50 -5.34
C ARG A 19 54.32 -63.02 -5.00
N ALA A 20 55.55 -62.53 -4.85
CA ALA A 20 55.82 -61.11 -4.62
C ALA A 20 55.38 -60.22 -5.80
N GLN A 21 55.54 -60.70 -7.04
CA GLN A 21 55.10 -59.99 -8.24
C GLN A 21 53.57 -59.95 -8.40
N ILE A 22 52.86 -61.00 -7.98
CA ILE A 22 51.38 -61.05 -7.95
C ILE A 22 50.81 -60.08 -6.91
N VAL A 23 51.40 -60.02 -5.70
CA VAL A 23 50.95 -59.09 -4.65
C VAL A 23 51.23 -57.62 -5.02
N ARG A 24 52.40 -57.33 -5.64
CA ARG A 24 52.70 -55.97 -6.15
C ARG A 24 51.74 -55.53 -7.26
N THR A 25 51.39 -56.43 -8.18
CA THR A 25 50.46 -56.12 -9.28
C THR A 25 49.01 -55.97 -8.79
N ALA A 26 48.58 -56.74 -7.78
CA ALA A 26 47.28 -56.57 -7.15
C ALA A 26 47.17 -55.25 -6.38
N SER A 27 48.20 -54.87 -5.59
CA SER A 27 48.28 -53.59 -4.88
C SER A 27 48.30 -52.39 -5.84
N GLN A 28 49.08 -52.44 -6.93
CA GLN A 28 49.07 -51.41 -7.97
C GLN A 28 47.70 -51.29 -8.65
N ARG A 29 47.03 -52.40 -9.00
CA ARG A 29 45.67 -52.36 -9.56
C ARG A 29 44.66 -51.77 -8.57
N HIS A 30 44.80 -52.03 -7.27
CA HIS A 30 43.92 -51.47 -6.25
C HIS A 30 44.12 -49.97 -6.07
N HIS A 31 45.36 -49.49 -6.04
CA HIS A 31 45.71 -48.06 -6.01
C HIS A 31 45.27 -47.31 -7.28
N ILE A 32 45.41 -47.91 -8.46
CA ILE A 32 44.96 -47.31 -9.73
C ILE A 32 43.44 -47.18 -9.76
N LYS A 33 42.70 -48.20 -9.31
CA LYS A 33 41.22 -48.15 -9.23
C LYS A 33 40.74 -47.11 -8.20
N TYR A 34 41.41 -47.00 -7.06
CA TYR A 34 41.06 -45.99 -6.04
C TYR A 34 41.37 -44.57 -6.54
N SER A 35 42.51 -44.36 -7.20
CA SER A 35 42.87 -43.06 -7.76
C SER A 35 41.95 -42.65 -8.92
N LEU A 36 41.48 -43.59 -9.75
CA LEU A 36 40.51 -43.32 -10.80
C LEU A 36 39.14 -42.92 -10.20
N ARG A 37 38.65 -43.62 -9.18
CA ARG A 37 37.40 -43.26 -8.50
C ARG A 37 37.46 -41.86 -7.87
N LEU A 38 38.55 -41.53 -7.18
CA LEU A 38 38.78 -40.20 -6.62
C LEU A 38 38.80 -39.11 -7.70
N ARG A 39 39.48 -39.37 -8.83
CA ARG A 39 39.48 -38.45 -9.99
C ARG A 39 38.10 -38.27 -10.59
N VAL A 40 37.34 -39.36 -10.76
CA VAL A 40 35.96 -39.29 -11.27
C VAL A 40 35.06 -38.51 -10.30
N CYS A 41 35.14 -38.77 -8.99
CA CYS A 41 34.37 -38.02 -7.99
C CYS A 41 34.76 -36.53 -7.97
N PHE A 42 36.05 -36.21 -8.10
CA PHE A 42 36.53 -34.84 -8.20
C PHE A 42 35.99 -34.14 -9.45
N CYS A 43 36.04 -34.80 -10.61
CA CYS A 43 35.46 -34.27 -11.85
C CYS A 43 33.94 -34.06 -11.73
N LEU A 44 33.21 -35.02 -11.14
CA LEU A 44 31.76 -34.91 -10.94
C LEU A 44 31.40 -33.81 -9.94
N PHE A 45 32.19 -33.62 -8.89
CA PHE A 45 32.02 -32.52 -7.93
C PHE A 45 32.16 -31.17 -8.64
N TRP A 46 33.27 -30.95 -9.35
CA TRP A 46 33.48 -29.69 -10.07
C TRP A 46 32.49 -29.48 -11.20
N ALA A 47 32.08 -30.53 -11.92
CA ALA A 47 31.02 -30.42 -12.92
C ALA A 47 29.69 -29.95 -12.31
N LYS A 48 29.30 -30.48 -11.14
CA LYS A 48 28.10 -30.02 -10.42
C LYS A 48 28.23 -28.59 -9.92
N THR A 49 29.39 -28.23 -9.34
CA THR A 49 29.65 -26.87 -8.86
C THR A 49 29.60 -25.86 -10.00
N MET A 50 30.25 -26.16 -11.12
CA MET A 50 30.22 -25.29 -12.30
C MET A 50 28.82 -25.18 -12.91
N PHE A 51 28.05 -26.27 -12.93
CA PHE A 51 26.66 -26.25 -13.38
C PHE A 51 25.78 -25.40 -12.47
N ALA A 52 25.88 -25.57 -11.14
CA ALA A 52 25.14 -24.77 -10.17
C ALA A 52 25.51 -23.28 -10.24
N MET A 53 26.81 -22.96 -10.37
CA MET A 53 27.30 -21.60 -10.55
C MET A 53 26.76 -20.98 -11.85
N SER A 54 26.73 -21.76 -12.94
CA SER A 54 26.18 -21.31 -14.22
C SER A 54 24.69 -21.02 -14.13
N LEU A 55 23.91 -21.87 -13.44
CA LEU A 55 22.49 -21.62 -13.17
C LEU A 55 22.28 -20.37 -12.32
N GLY A 56 23.08 -20.19 -11.26
CA GLY A 56 23.02 -19.00 -10.40
C GLY A 56 23.32 -17.71 -11.15
N ILE A 57 24.41 -17.68 -11.95
CA ILE A 57 24.77 -16.54 -12.79
C ILE A 57 23.70 -16.29 -13.85
N THR A 58 23.18 -17.33 -14.51
CA THR A 58 22.13 -17.19 -15.51
C THR A 58 20.86 -16.59 -14.88
N GLY A 59 20.48 -17.07 -13.69
CA GLY A 59 19.36 -16.50 -12.93
C GLY A 59 19.59 -15.02 -12.60
N LEU A 60 20.77 -14.66 -12.10
CA LEU A 60 21.12 -13.26 -11.81
C LEU A 60 21.11 -12.39 -13.07
N LEU A 61 21.63 -12.89 -14.20
CA LEU A 61 21.59 -12.17 -15.48
C LEU A 61 20.17 -12.02 -16.02
N LEU A 62 19.31 -13.03 -15.84
CA LEU A 62 17.89 -12.93 -16.20
C LEU A 62 17.18 -11.89 -15.33
N PHE A 63 17.42 -11.88 -14.02
CA PHE A 63 16.88 -10.85 -13.13
C PHE A 63 17.40 -9.45 -13.48
N ALA A 64 18.72 -9.30 -13.67
CA ALA A 64 19.33 -8.04 -14.05
C ALA A 64 18.82 -7.55 -15.42
N SER A 65 18.64 -8.46 -16.38
CA SER A 65 18.04 -8.16 -17.69
C SER A 65 16.57 -7.78 -17.57
N THR A 66 15.81 -8.46 -16.69
CA THR A 66 14.39 -8.13 -16.45
C THR A 66 14.26 -6.75 -15.81
N ILE A 67 15.06 -6.46 -14.78
CA ILE A 67 15.12 -5.13 -14.14
C ILE A 67 15.56 -4.08 -15.16
N TYR A 68 16.63 -4.35 -15.92
CA TYR A 68 17.09 -3.45 -16.97
C TYR A 68 16.01 -3.24 -18.02
N GLN A 69 15.27 -4.25 -18.45
CA GLN A 69 14.16 -4.10 -19.39
C GLN A 69 12.98 -3.36 -18.75
N LEU A 70 12.67 -3.55 -17.48
CA LEU A 70 11.63 -2.76 -16.79
C LEU A 70 12.02 -1.29 -16.71
N HIS A 71 13.31 -0.98 -16.52
CA HIS A 71 13.83 0.40 -16.50
C HIS A 71 14.03 1.00 -17.91
N ALA A 72 14.54 0.23 -18.86
CA ALA A 72 14.92 0.68 -20.20
C ALA A 72 13.74 0.62 -21.19
N ASN A 73 12.86 -0.39 -21.04
CA ASN A 73 11.57 -0.45 -21.71
C ASN A 73 10.46 0.18 -20.88
N ALA A 74 10.78 0.96 -19.84
CA ALA A 74 9.92 2.07 -19.40
C ALA A 74 9.89 3.16 -20.49
N GLU A 75 9.73 2.76 -21.75
CA GLU A 75 9.29 3.64 -22.81
C GLU A 75 7.75 3.71 -22.74
N PRO A 76 7.14 4.86 -23.03
CA PRO A 76 5.70 5.02 -23.00
C PRO A 76 5.07 4.06 -24.03
N PRO A 77 4.28 3.05 -23.64
CA PRO A 77 3.52 2.27 -24.60
C PRO A 77 2.36 3.13 -25.09
N ALA A 78 2.34 3.42 -26.40
CA ALA A 78 1.44 4.40 -27.03
C ALA A 78 1.57 5.80 -26.40
N PRO A 79 1.16 6.90 -27.06
CA PRO A 79 1.13 8.18 -26.37
C PRO A 79 0.33 8.04 -25.06
N PRO A 80 0.87 8.50 -23.92
CA PRO A 80 0.19 8.36 -22.63
C PRO A 80 -1.20 9.00 -22.70
N ALA A 81 -2.16 8.44 -21.96
CA ALA A 81 -3.52 8.97 -21.95
C ALA A 81 -3.54 10.43 -21.45
N LEU A 82 -2.62 10.76 -20.53
CA LEU A 82 -2.33 12.12 -20.12
C LEU A 82 -0.97 12.55 -20.69
N GLY A 83 -0.95 13.70 -21.36
CA GLY A 83 0.27 14.30 -21.90
C GLY A 83 0.96 15.21 -20.87
N PRO A 84 2.19 15.66 -21.16
CA PRO A 84 2.89 16.64 -20.33
C PRO A 84 2.07 17.92 -20.13
N ILE A 85 2.16 18.52 -18.93
CA ILE A 85 1.48 19.78 -18.58
C ILE A 85 2.51 20.78 -18.06
N VAL A 86 2.53 21.99 -18.60
CA VAL A 86 3.44 23.05 -18.16
C VAL A 86 2.84 23.76 -16.95
N ILE A 87 3.46 23.58 -15.77
CA ILE A 87 3.06 24.24 -14.52
C ILE A 87 3.97 25.45 -14.23
N VAL A 88 5.28 25.29 -14.40
CA VAL A 88 6.28 26.36 -14.20
C VAL A 88 6.51 27.07 -15.53
N ASP A 89 6.54 28.40 -15.51
CA ASP A 89 6.90 29.20 -16.68
C ASP A 89 8.39 28.97 -17.00
N PRO A 90 8.74 28.49 -18.21
CA PRO A 90 10.11 28.17 -18.58
C PRO A 90 11.03 29.39 -18.61
N ASN A 91 10.49 30.61 -18.69
CA ASN A 91 11.28 31.85 -18.72
C ASN A 91 11.60 32.37 -17.31
N THR A 92 10.70 32.16 -16.34
CA THR A 92 10.85 32.71 -14.99
C THR A 92 11.30 31.67 -13.97
N GLY A 93 11.04 30.38 -14.24
CA GLY A 93 11.27 29.30 -13.27
C GLY A 93 10.30 29.31 -12.09
N LEU A 94 9.24 30.12 -12.15
CA LEU A 94 8.18 30.21 -11.14
C LEU A 94 6.90 29.52 -11.63
N ILE A 95 6.00 29.15 -10.70
CA ILE A 95 4.65 28.68 -11.07
C ILE A 95 4.01 29.73 -11.97
N SER A 96 3.50 29.29 -13.13
CA SER A 96 2.77 30.13 -14.06
C SER A 96 1.53 30.71 -13.39
N ASP A 97 1.25 32.00 -13.58
CA ASP A 97 0.05 32.65 -13.06
C ASP A 97 -1.25 31.94 -13.51
N LYS A 98 -1.22 31.31 -14.69
CA LYS A 98 -2.36 30.52 -15.22
C LYS A 98 -2.61 29.21 -14.46
N CYS A 99 -1.63 28.77 -13.67
CA CYS A 99 -1.69 27.57 -12.85
C CYS A 99 -1.90 27.92 -11.37
N GLY A 100 -2.26 29.17 -11.06
CA GLY A 100 -2.68 29.57 -9.72
C GLY A 100 -4.01 28.91 -9.35
N PHE A 101 -4.10 28.37 -8.13
CA PHE A 101 -5.33 27.78 -7.62
C PHE A 101 -6.42 28.83 -7.41
N ASP A 102 -7.61 28.59 -7.98
CA ASP A 102 -8.77 29.45 -7.81
C ASP A 102 -9.60 29.06 -6.58
N ALA A 103 -9.27 29.67 -5.44
CA ALA A 103 -10.03 29.50 -4.20
C ALA A 103 -11.48 30.04 -4.28
N SER A 104 -11.79 30.91 -5.25
CA SER A 104 -13.15 31.46 -5.41
C SER A 104 -14.12 30.48 -6.05
N SER A 105 -13.61 29.41 -6.68
CA SER A 105 -14.41 28.33 -7.26
C SER A 105 -15.26 27.57 -6.22
N GLY A 106 -14.88 27.63 -4.95
CA GLY A 106 -15.51 26.85 -3.88
C GLY A 106 -15.18 25.36 -3.91
N LEU A 107 -14.27 24.92 -4.79
CA LEU A 107 -13.83 23.54 -4.95
C LEU A 107 -12.41 23.38 -4.41
N ALA A 108 -12.13 22.24 -3.78
CA ALA A 108 -10.78 21.86 -3.43
C ALA A 108 -9.96 21.49 -4.68
N ARG A 109 -8.63 21.48 -4.58
CA ARG A 109 -7.77 20.94 -5.64
C ARG A 109 -8.17 19.51 -5.94
N LEU A 110 -8.23 19.18 -7.22
CA LEU A 110 -8.64 17.88 -7.73
C LEU A 110 -10.09 17.48 -7.39
N GLN A 111 -10.92 18.37 -6.84
CA GLN A 111 -12.34 18.11 -6.63
C GLN A 111 -13.09 18.22 -7.96
N PRO A 112 -13.67 17.12 -8.46
CA PRO A 112 -14.42 17.17 -9.70
C PRO A 112 -15.79 17.78 -9.46
N GLN A 113 -16.27 18.55 -10.45
CA GLN A 113 -17.60 19.15 -10.47
C GLN A 113 -18.65 18.08 -10.76
N THR A 114 -18.91 17.25 -9.76
CA THR A 114 -19.83 16.12 -9.87
C THR A 114 -21.01 16.31 -8.93
N ALA A 115 -22.18 15.88 -9.39
CA ALA A 115 -23.38 15.80 -8.57
C ALA A 115 -23.94 14.40 -8.71
N ASN A 116 -24.19 13.74 -7.57
CA ASN A 116 -24.67 12.37 -7.53
C ASN A 116 -23.78 11.37 -8.30
N GLN A 117 -22.47 11.53 -8.23
CA GLN A 117 -21.52 10.61 -8.87
C GLN A 117 -20.43 10.21 -7.89
N MET A 118 -19.96 8.98 -8.03
CA MET A 118 -18.82 8.43 -7.32
C MET A 118 -17.76 7.96 -8.31
N MET A 119 -16.56 7.76 -7.80
CA MET A 119 -15.42 7.24 -8.52
C MET A 119 -14.83 6.06 -7.74
N LEU A 120 -14.28 5.10 -8.49
CA LEU A 120 -13.61 3.94 -7.91
C LEU A 120 -12.11 4.09 -8.00
N GLY A 121 -11.41 3.53 -7.01
CA GLY A 121 -9.97 3.31 -7.09
C GLY A 121 -9.56 1.90 -6.70
N MET A 122 -8.27 1.62 -6.87
CA MET A 122 -7.63 0.36 -6.47
C MET A 122 -6.28 0.66 -5.82
N SER A 123 -6.07 0.24 -4.58
CA SER A 123 -4.76 0.14 -3.94
C SER A 123 -4.14 -1.18 -4.37
N LEU A 124 -3.10 -1.11 -5.21
CA LEU A 124 -2.58 -2.29 -5.89
C LEU A 124 -1.49 -2.99 -5.08
N ASP A 125 -1.45 -4.32 -5.19
CA ASP A 125 -0.18 -5.03 -5.06
C ASP A 125 0.65 -4.78 -6.33
N TRP A 126 1.48 -3.73 -6.28
CA TRP A 126 2.32 -3.29 -7.39
C TRP A 126 3.38 -4.31 -7.85
N THR A 127 3.57 -5.42 -7.11
CA THR A 127 4.46 -6.50 -7.53
C THR A 127 3.83 -7.40 -8.60
N TYR A 128 2.49 -7.46 -8.66
CA TYR A 128 1.75 -8.30 -9.60
C TYR A 128 0.83 -7.51 -10.53
N ASP A 129 0.36 -6.34 -10.09
CA ASP A 129 -0.61 -5.52 -10.80
C ASP A 129 -0.07 -4.16 -11.21
N THR A 130 -0.66 -3.64 -12.28
CA THR A 130 -0.49 -2.27 -12.75
C THR A 130 -1.85 -1.72 -13.16
N PRO A 131 -2.03 -0.39 -13.23
CA PRO A 131 -3.26 0.22 -13.74
C PRO A 131 -3.72 -0.35 -15.10
N THR A 132 -2.76 -0.61 -16.02
CA THR A 132 -3.05 -1.23 -17.32
C THR A 132 -3.54 -2.67 -17.17
N THR A 133 -2.96 -3.45 -16.24
CA THR A 133 -3.38 -4.82 -15.96
C THR A 133 -4.76 -4.86 -15.33
N ILE A 134 -5.06 -3.97 -14.38
CA ILE A 134 -6.38 -3.83 -13.77
C ILE A 134 -7.43 -3.49 -14.82
N ARG A 135 -7.15 -2.50 -15.69
CA ARG A 135 -8.06 -2.16 -16.81
C ARG A 135 -8.39 -3.37 -17.67
N ARG A 136 -7.39 -4.21 -17.97
CA ARG A 136 -7.60 -5.46 -18.74
C ARG A 136 -8.44 -6.47 -17.95
N LYS A 137 -8.15 -6.69 -16.67
CA LYS A 137 -8.93 -7.59 -15.80
C LYS A 137 -10.39 -7.15 -15.72
N MET A 138 -10.64 -5.84 -15.59
CA MET A 138 -11.98 -5.26 -15.47
C MET A 138 -12.69 -5.00 -16.81
N ASN A 139 -12.35 -5.77 -17.86
CA ASN A 139 -12.99 -5.68 -19.18
C ASN A 139 -13.03 -4.25 -19.77
N GLY A 140 -11.94 -3.51 -19.61
CA GLY A 140 -11.79 -2.14 -20.13
C GLY A 140 -12.26 -1.03 -19.20
N PHE A 141 -13.01 -1.34 -18.13
CA PHE A 141 -13.30 -0.37 -17.08
C PHE A 141 -11.99 0.09 -16.42
N THR A 142 -11.83 1.40 -16.24
CA THR A 142 -10.61 1.98 -15.67
C THR A 142 -10.99 2.73 -14.40
N PRO A 143 -10.65 2.20 -13.21
CA PRO A 143 -10.74 2.96 -11.96
C PRO A 143 -10.06 4.32 -12.11
N LEU A 144 -10.59 5.34 -11.45
CA LEU A 144 -10.03 6.67 -11.48
C LEU A 144 -8.73 6.74 -10.67
N VAL A 145 -8.73 6.19 -9.46
CA VAL A 145 -7.64 6.36 -8.50
C VAL A 145 -6.83 5.07 -8.36
N PHE A 146 -5.50 5.18 -8.33
CA PHE A 146 -4.62 4.06 -8.02
C PHE A 146 -3.73 4.43 -6.83
N ASN A 147 -3.86 3.70 -5.72
CA ASN A 147 -3.10 3.96 -4.51
C ASN A 147 -1.75 3.21 -4.51
N SER A 148 -0.73 3.86 -3.96
CA SER A 148 0.58 3.29 -3.66
C SER A 148 1.08 3.77 -2.29
N PHE A 149 1.87 2.93 -1.63
CA PHE A 149 2.56 3.26 -0.38
C PHE A 149 4.05 3.45 -0.61
N VAL A 150 4.61 4.49 -0.01
CA VAL A 150 6.02 4.82 -0.09
C VAL A 150 6.53 5.17 1.31
N ASP A 151 7.52 4.43 1.76
CA ASP A 151 8.25 4.73 2.99
C ASP A 151 9.09 5.99 2.82
N PHE A 152 9.13 6.79 3.88
CA PHE A 152 9.82 8.06 3.94
C PHE A 152 10.68 8.11 5.20
N ASP A 153 12.00 8.05 5.01
CA ASP A 153 12.94 7.89 6.12
C ASP A 153 14.34 8.39 5.76
N LEU A 154 15.06 8.94 6.75
CA LEU A 154 16.49 9.23 6.70
C LEU A 154 17.34 8.06 6.17
N TYR A 155 16.97 6.81 6.49
CA TYR A 155 17.76 5.63 6.17
C TYR A 155 17.53 5.06 4.77
N ILE A 156 16.53 5.57 4.05
CA ILE A 156 16.32 5.21 2.65
C ILE A 156 17.20 6.13 1.79
N PRO A 157 18.01 5.61 0.85
CA PRO A 157 18.80 6.46 -0.05
C PRO A 157 17.91 7.43 -0.84
N GLY A 158 18.11 8.74 -0.66
CA GLY A 158 17.24 9.77 -1.24
C GLY A 158 15.91 9.97 -0.49
N TRP A 159 15.79 9.40 0.70
CA TRP A 159 14.67 9.46 1.66
C TRP A 159 13.42 8.66 1.31
N TYR A 160 13.28 8.23 0.06
CA TYR A 160 12.23 7.37 -0.46
C TYR A 160 12.70 6.81 -1.81
N ASP A 161 12.05 5.76 -2.31
CA ASP A 161 12.40 5.20 -3.63
C ASP A 161 11.86 6.09 -4.77
N ARG A 162 12.71 7.00 -5.24
CA ARG A 162 12.40 7.94 -6.35
C ARG A 162 12.11 7.22 -7.67
N SER A 163 12.73 6.05 -7.90
CA SER A 163 12.53 5.30 -9.15
C SER A 163 11.14 4.66 -9.16
N MET A 164 10.74 4.05 -8.05
CA MET A 164 9.40 3.50 -7.88
C MET A 164 8.34 4.60 -7.93
N LEU A 165 8.55 5.73 -7.26
CA LEU A 165 7.63 6.87 -7.32
C LEU A 165 7.40 7.36 -8.76
N ASN A 166 8.48 7.56 -9.54
CA ASN A 166 8.36 7.93 -10.94
C ASN A 166 7.65 6.84 -11.77
N TRP A 167 7.92 5.57 -11.49
CA TRP A 167 7.26 4.45 -12.16
C TRP A 167 5.75 4.42 -11.89
N TYR A 168 5.30 4.59 -10.64
CA TYR A 168 3.88 4.69 -10.30
C TYR A 168 3.18 5.80 -11.10
N GLY A 169 3.77 7.01 -11.10
CA GLY A 169 3.25 8.13 -11.89
C GLY A 169 3.15 7.78 -13.38
N SER A 170 4.18 7.14 -13.94
CA SER A 170 4.17 6.75 -15.36
C SER A 170 3.08 5.72 -15.69
N GLU A 171 2.85 4.73 -14.82
CA GLU A 171 1.85 3.68 -15.04
C GLU A 171 0.42 4.22 -14.93
N VAL A 172 0.17 5.12 -13.97
CA VAL A 172 -1.13 5.79 -13.83
C VAL A 172 -1.42 6.68 -15.04
N GLY A 173 -0.41 7.40 -15.56
CA GLY A 173 -0.54 8.24 -16.74
C GLY A 173 -0.91 7.49 -18.02
N LYS A 174 -0.57 6.19 -18.13
CA LYS A 174 -0.97 5.33 -19.27
C LYS A 174 -2.47 5.09 -19.34
N VAL A 175 -3.18 5.19 -18.23
CA VAL A 175 -4.63 4.93 -18.16
C VAL A 175 -5.46 6.18 -17.86
N GLY A 176 -4.81 7.32 -17.63
CA GLY A 176 -5.47 8.61 -17.37
C GLY A 176 -6.01 8.77 -15.96
N GLY A 177 -5.51 7.98 -15.01
CA GLY A 177 -5.96 8.02 -13.63
C GLY A 177 -5.32 9.13 -12.79
N ILE A 178 -5.69 9.13 -11.51
CA ILE A 178 -5.08 9.91 -10.43
C ILE A 178 -4.20 8.95 -9.61
N LEU A 179 -2.98 9.38 -9.29
CA LEU A 179 -2.13 8.64 -8.37
C LEU A 179 -2.47 9.06 -6.94
N GLU A 180 -3.03 8.15 -6.16
CA GLU A 180 -3.04 8.32 -4.71
C GLU A 180 -1.72 7.82 -4.14
N LEU A 181 -1.05 8.66 -3.37
CA LEU A 181 0.28 8.38 -2.85
C LEU A 181 0.26 8.51 -1.33
N THR A 182 0.32 7.38 -0.64
CA THR A 182 0.52 7.33 0.80
C THR A 182 2.00 7.43 1.12
N ILE A 183 2.40 8.52 1.79
CA ILE A 183 3.77 8.71 2.26
C ILE A 183 3.82 8.39 3.75
N GLN A 184 4.63 7.40 4.12
CA GLN A 184 4.73 6.89 5.49
C GLN A 184 6.01 7.39 6.15
N PRO A 185 5.95 8.32 7.12
CA PRO A 185 7.11 8.70 7.90
C PRO A 185 7.50 7.57 8.86
N THR A 186 8.32 6.61 8.42
CA THR A 186 8.62 5.37 9.17
C THR A 186 9.67 5.51 10.28
N ASN A 187 10.30 6.68 10.40
CA ASN A 187 11.24 6.96 11.48
C ASN A 187 10.49 7.32 12.78
N PRO A 188 10.80 6.68 13.92
CA PRO A 188 10.16 6.98 15.21
C PRO A 188 10.57 8.34 15.79
N ASP A 189 11.67 8.94 15.33
CA ASP A 189 12.04 10.31 15.66
C ASP A 189 11.50 11.26 14.58
N MET A 190 10.39 11.94 14.86
CA MET A 190 9.75 12.85 13.92
C MET A 190 10.56 14.13 13.66
N SER A 191 11.58 14.41 14.48
CA SER A 191 12.42 15.61 14.29
C SER A 191 13.39 15.46 13.11
N VAL A 192 13.64 14.24 12.63
CA VAL A 192 14.53 13.99 11.47
C VAL A 192 13.97 14.56 10.17
N TYR A 193 12.64 14.68 10.06
CA TYR A 193 11.95 15.19 8.87
C TYR A 193 12.17 16.69 8.72
N ASN A 194 13.13 17.02 7.86
CA ASN A 194 13.55 18.39 7.59
C ASN A 194 13.01 18.91 6.25
N ASP A 195 13.14 20.22 6.07
CA ASP A 195 12.62 20.94 4.91
C ASP A 195 13.24 20.46 3.58
N THR A 196 14.48 19.97 3.60
CA THR A 196 15.14 19.42 2.39
C THR A 196 14.43 18.16 1.90
N MET A 197 13.99 17.30 2.82
CA MET A 197 13.27 16.07 2.46
C MET A 197 11.92 16.39 1.82
N PHE A 198 11.16 17.31 2.42
CA PHE A 198 9.87 17.75 1.88
C PHE A 198 10.01 18.46 0.55
N ASN A 199 11.05 19.29 0.39
CA ASN A 199 11.34 19.96 -0.86
C ASN A 199 11.65 18.98 -2.00
N ALA A 200 12.47 17.96 -1.73
CA ALA A 200 12.79 16.93 -2.73
C ALA A 200 11.56 16.14 -3.17
N LEU A 201 10.71 15.72 -2.21
CA LEU A 201 9.48 15.03 -2.55
C LEU A 201 8.56 15.93 -3.38
N ALA A 202 8.35 17.18 -2.97
CA ALA A 202 7.48 18.10 -3.71
C ALA A 202 7.97 18.34 -5.16
N GLN A 203 9.28 18.39 -5.40
CA GLN A 203 9.86 18.47 -6.74
C GLN A 203 9.59 17.20 -7.57
N ASP A 204 9.64 16.02 -6.97
CA ASP A 204 9.32 14.76 -7.66
C ASP A 204 7.83 14.64 -7.99
N LEU A 205 6.95 15.09 -7.10
CA LEU A 205 5.50 15.15 -7.37
C LEU A 205 5.21 16.10 -8.54
N TYR A 206 5.84 17.27 -8.55
CA TYR A 206 5.78 18.20 -9.68
C TYR A 206 6.31 17.58 -10.99
N ALA A 207 7.39 16.81 -10.92
CA ALA A 207 7.95 16.13 -12.08
C ALA A 207 6.96 15.10 -12.66
N ILE A 208 6.24 14.36 -11.80
CA ILE A 208 5.17 13.45 -12.23
C ILE A 208 4.02 14.24 -12.88
N ASN A 209 3.55 15.32 -12.25
CA ASN A 209 2.47 16.15 -12.80
C ASN A 209 2.86 16.69 -14.19
N THR A 210 4.09 17.21 -14.31
CA THR A 210 4.55 17.87 -15.54
C THR A 210 4.87 16.88 -16.65
N ARG A 211 5.51 15.74 -16.34
CA ARG A 211 5.98 14.77 -17.34
C ARG A 211 4.88 13.86 -17.85
N TYR A 212 3.98 13.45 -16.96
CA TYR A 212 2.94 12.46 -17.26
C TYR A 212 1.54 13.05 -17.26
N GLY A 213 1.36 14.32 -16.89
CA GLY A 213 0.04 14.94 -16.75
C GLY A 213 -0.77 14.38 -15.58
N VAL A 214 -0.16 13.58 -14.71
CA VAL A 214 -0.86 12.81 -13.67
C VAL A 214 -1.13 13.68 -12.46
N PRO A 215 -2.40 13.90 -12.07
CA PRO A 215 -2.73 14.51 -10.79
C PRO A 215 -2.45 13.54 -9.63
N ILE A 216 -2.14 14.09 -8.45
CA ILE A 216 -1.76 13.31 -7.28
C ILE A 216 -2.64 13.64 -6.07
N MET A 217 -3.15 12.63 -5.40
CA MET A 217 -3.75 12.73 -4.07
C MET A 217 -2.70 12.27 -3.03
N LEU A 218 -2.04 13.22 -2.38
CA LEU A 218 -0.95 12.95 -1.43
C LEU A 218 -1.48 12.74 -0.01
N ARG A 219 -1.49 11.49 0.45
CA ARG A 219 -1.88 11.11 1.83
C ARG A 219 -0.63 10.95 2.70
N PHE A 220 -0.23 12.04 3.37
CA PHE A 220 0.96 12.05 4.23
C PHE A 220 0.62 11.59 5.66
N GLY A 221 1.29 10.53 6.14
CA GLY A 221 1.14 10.00 7.49
C GLY A 221 -0.27 9.49 7.78
N HIS A 222 -0.77 8.54 6.98
CA HIS A 222 -2.10 7.94 7.17
C HIS A 222 -2.28 7.31 8.56
N GLU A 223 -3.53 7.25 9.04
CA GLU A 223 -3.89 6.50 10.27
C GLU A 223 -3.10 6.90 11.51
N MET A 224 -2.69 8.16 11.57
CA MET A 224 -1.96 8.79 12.68
C MET A 224 -2.68 8.72 14.04
N ASN A 225 -3.97 8.41 14.05
CA ASN A 225 -4.76 8.18 15.26
C ASN A 225 -4.67 6.73 15.78
N GLY A 226 -3.95 5.83 15.10
CA GLY A 226 -3.70 4.43 15.51
C GLY A 226 -2.39 4.23 16.29
N ASP A 227 -2.26 3.08 16.97
CA ASP A 227 -1.04 2.68 17.72
C ASP A 227 -0.10 1.74 16.93
N TRP A 228 -0.44 1.41 15.68
CA TRP A 228 0.32 0.54 14.76
C TRP A 228 1.23 1.29 13.78
N VAL A 229 1.27 2.62 13.83
CA VAL A 229 2.22 3.43 13.07
C VAL A 229 3.15 4.16 14.04
N VAL A 230 4.44 4.29 13.71
CA VAL A 230 5.45 4.87 14.62
C VAL A 230 5.22 6.35 14.94
N TYR A 231 4.46 7.03 14.10
CA TYR A 231 4.04 8.42 14.23
C TYR A 231 2.63 8.57 14.82
N GLY A 232 2.02 7.47 15.25
CA GLY A 232 0.69 7.45 15.86
C GLY A 232 0.67 8.14 17.21
N ASN A 233 -0.49 8.50 17.76
CA ASN A 233 -0.60 9.07 19.12
C ASN A 233 0.26 10.34 19.39
N ARG A 234 0.66 11.07 18.32
CA ARG A 234 1.47 12.30 18.37
C ARG A 234 0.85 13.45 17.55
N PRO A 235 -0.36 13.93 17.92
CA PRO A 235 -1.09 14.93 17.14
C PRO A 235 -0.33 16.25 16.90
N ILE A 236 0.46 16.74 17.87
CA ILE A 236 1.17 18.01 17.73
C ILE A 236 2.30 17.89 16.70
N GLU A 237 3.14 16.86 16.84
CA GLU A 237 4.22 16.58 15.88
C GLU A 237 3.66 16.32 14.48
N PHE A 238 2.61 15.50 14.37
CA PHE A 238 1.96 15.18 13.10
C PHE A 238 1.47 16.44 12.36
N LYS A 239 0.70 17.30 13.04
CA LYS A 239 0.17 18.53 12.42
C LYS A 239 1.27 19.44 11.91
N ASN A 240 2.38 19.56 12.64
CA ASN A 240 3.53 20.36 12.21
C ASN A 240 4.13 19.82 10.90
N LEU A 241 4.39 18.51 10.83
CA LEU A 241 4.94 17.90 9.62
C LEU A 241 3.97 17.98 8.43
N PHE A 242 2.68 17.76 8.64
CA PHE A 242 1.68 17.86 7.57
C PHE A 242 1.64 19.27 6.97
N ARG A 243 1.61 20.30 7.81
CA ARG A 243 1.62 21.71 7.37
C ARG A 243 2.89 22.05 6.60
N ARG A 244 4.05 21.54 7.03
CA ARG A 244 5.33 21.72 6.33
C ARG A 244 5.33 21.03 4.96
N MET A 245 4.84 19.79 4.87
CA MET A 245 4.68 19.07 3.60
C MET A 245 3.79 19.86 2.63
N ALA A 246 2.60 20.27 3.09
CA ALA A 246 1.66 21.04 2.28
C ALA A 246 2.30 22.33 1.74
N ARG A 247 3.04 23.07 2.59
CA ARG A 247 3.76 24.27 2.18
C ARG A 247 4.71 24.00 1.00
N PHE A 248 5.51 22.93 1.04
CA PHE A 248 6.43 22.59 -0.06
C PHE A 248 5.69 22.15 -1.32
N VAL A 249 4.65 21.34 -1.21
CA VAL A 249 3.83 20.95 -2.37
C VAL A 249 3.28 22.18 -3.09
N ARG A 250 2.78 23.17 -2.35
CA ARG A 250 2.24 24.42 -2.91
C ARG A 250 3.27 25.32 -3.58
N MET A 251 4.57 25.17 -3.26
CA MET A 251 5.62 25.91 -3.96
C MET A 251 5.83 25.44 -5.39
N TYR A 252 5.41 24.21 -5.72
CA TYR A 252 5.71 23.60 -7.01
C TYR A 252 4.49 23.27 -7.87
N THR A 253 3.34 22.95 -7.28
CA THR A 253 2.20 22.45 -8.08
C THR A 253 0.86 22.65 -7.38
N ASN A 254 -0.19 22.86 -8.20
CA ASN A 254 -1.59 22.76 -7.78
C ASN A 254 -2.28 21.48 -8.31
N MET A 255 -1.58 20.65 -9.09
CA MET A 255 -2.04 19.32 -9.52
C MET A 255 -1.85 18.21 -8.47
N THR A 256 -1.39 18.57 -7.27
CA THR A 256 -1.28 17.67 -6.13
C THR A 256 -2.18 18.16 -5.00
N ALA A 257 -3.19 17.36 -4.66
CA ALA A 257 -4.06 17.60 -3.52
C ALA A 257 -3.49 16.96 -2.25
N MET A 258 -3.56 17.68 -1.13
CA MET A 258 -3.19 17.17 0.20
C MET A 258 -4.38 16.44 0.81
N VAL A 259 -4.19 15.17 1.17
CA VAL A 259 -5.18 14.31 1.82
C VAL A 259 -4.80 14.09 3.28
N TRP A 260 -5.68 14.46 4.20
CA TRP A 260 -5.58 14.07 5.61
C TRP A 260 -6.48 12.85 5.85
N GLY A 261 -5.90 11.70 6.19
CA GLY A 261 -6.64 10.43 6.24
C GLY A 261 -6.39 9.62 7.51
N PRO A 262 -7.20 9.80 8.58
CA PRO A 262 -7.17 8.93 9.75
C PRO A 262 -7.77 7.54 9.48
N ASN A 263 -7.58 6.64 10.45
CA ASN A 263 -8.36 5.41 10.58
C ASN A 263 -9.72 5.70 11.21
N ILE A 264 -10.73 4.89 10.90
CA ILE A 264 -12.05 5.01 11.52
C ILE A 264 -11.98 4.84 13.05
N GLY A 265 -12.46 5.85 13.77
CA GLY A 265 -12.29 6.03 15.22
C GLY A 265 -13.26 5.27 16.12
N ILE A 266 -14.14 4.39 15.61
CA ILE A 266 -15.24 3.78 16.40
C ILE A 266 -14.75 3.12 17.71
N THR A 267 -13.61 2.45 17.68
CA THR A 267 -13.03 1.77 18.86
C THR A 267 -11.80 2.51 19.41
N TYR A 268 -11.71 3.82 19.19
CA TYR A 268 -10.66 4.64 19.78
C TYR A 268 -10.86 4.77 21.31
N PRO A 269 -9.78 4.88 22.11
CA PRO A 269 -8.38 4.74 21.73
C PRO A 269 -8.03 3.30 21.38
N PHE A 270 -7.25 3.14 20.30
CA PHE A 270 -6.80 1.82 19.88
C PHE A 270 -5.68 1.32 20.79
N GLY A 271 -5.60 0.00 20.97
CA GLY A 271 -4.53 -0.62 21.72
C GLY A 271 -4.18 -2.02 21.21
N GLY A 272 -2.92 -2.39 21.39
CA GLY A 272 -2.43 -3.76 21.21
C GLY A 272 -1.38 -3.94 20.11
N ALA A 273 -1.13 -2.91 19.28
CA ALA A 273 -0.08 -2.95 18.26
C ALA A 273 1.26 -2.42 18.79
N GLY A 274 1.23 -1.42 19.67
CA GLY A 274 2.36 -1.01 20.51
C GLY A 274 3.53 -0.31 19.80
N LEU A 275 3.39 0.11 18.54
CA LEU A 275 4.43 0.86 17.83
C LEU A 275 4.46 2.34 18.22
N SER A 276 3.31 2.91 18.57
CA SER A 276 3.23 4.20 19.24
C SER A 276 2.21 4.18 20.37
N PRO A 277 2.64 3.99 21.62
CA PRO A 277 1.71 3.88 22.75
C PRO A 277 1.00 5.21 23.02
N VAL A 278 -0.24 5.13 23.51
CA VAL A 278 -1.00 6.31 23.98
C VAL A 278 -0.19 7.02 25.08
N PRO A 279 0.07 8.34 24.97
CA PRO A 279 0.82 9.09 25.97
C PRO A 279 0.06 9.11 27.30
N ARG A 280 0.79 9.28 28.41
CA ARG A 280 0.21 9.31 29.77
C ARG A 280 0.27 10.69 30.44
N SER A 281 1.00 11.63 29.84
CA SER A 281 1.22 12.98 30.36
C SER A 281 1.91 13.86 29.31
N GLY A 282 1.83 15.17 29.48
CA GLY A 282 2.55 16.14 28.66
C GLY A 282 1.76 16.58 27.44
N PRO A 283 2.33 17.42 26.55
CA PRO A 283 1.57 18.14 25.54
C PRO A 283 0.77 17.24 24.57
N GLU A 284 1.31 16.08 24.20
CA GLU A 284 0.59 15.14 23.33
C GLU A 284 -0.58 14.47 24.07
N PHE A 285 -0.45 14.20 25.37
CA PHE A 285 -1.57 13.74 26.20
C PHE A 285 -2.64 14.83 26.33
N ASP A 286 -2.23 16.05 26.67
CA ASP A 286 -3.14 17.19 26.84
C ASP A 286 -3.93 17.50 25.54
N ALA A 287 -3.35 17.16 24.37
CA ALA A 287 -4.02 17.32 23.08
C ALA A 287 -5.00 16.18 22.75
N LEU A 288 -4.82 14.99 23.33
CA LEU A 288 -5.66 13.80 23.11
C LEU A 288 -6.76 13.64 24.16
N ASP A 289 -6.56 14.16 25.38
CA ASP A 289 -7.59 14.29 26.43
C ASP A 289 -8.50 15.48 26.11
N THR A 290 -9.31 15.32 25.06
CA THR A 290 -10.15 16.36 24.47
C THR A 290 -11.33 16.76 25.34
N ASN A 291 -11.76 15.88 26.24
CA ASN A 291 -12.80 16.18 27.22
C ASN A 291 -12.24 16.70 28.56
N GLN A 292 -10.92 16.65 28.75
CA GLN A 292 -10.17 17.13 29.92
C GLN A 292 -10.53 16.43 31.23
N ASP A 293 -10.86 15.13 31.17
CA ASP A 293 -11.20 14.31 32.34
C ASP A 293 -9.96 13.64 32.98
N GLY A 294 -8.79 13.78 32.36
CA GLY A 294 -7.52 13.21 32.80
C GLY A 294 -7.29 11.77 32.33
N VAL A 295 -8.12 11.24 31.42
CA VAL A 295 -8.03 9.88 30.88
C VAL A 295 -8.41 9.87 29.40
N ILE A 296 -7.46 9.54 28.52
CA ILE A 296 -7.75 9.28 27.09
C ILE A 296 -8.63 8.02 26.97
N ASN A 297 -9.87 8.19 26.53
CA ASN A 297 -10.88 7.14 26.40
C ASN A 297 -11.80 7.35 25.18
N GLU A 298 -12.82 6.51 25.01
CA GLU A 298 -13.72 6.54 23.84
C GLU A 298 -14.66 7.75 23.80
N LEU A 299 -14.66 8.61 24.84
CA LEU A 299 -15.33 9.90 24.79
C LEU A 299 -14.41 11.02 24.28
N ASP A 300 -13.16 10.72 23.95
CA ASP A 300 -12.25 11.63 23.29
C ASP A 300 -12.39 11.62 21.78
N ASP A 301 -12.13 12.78 21.17
CA ASP A 301 -12.17 12.96 19.73
C ASP A 301 -10.97 12.29 19.05
N PRO A 302 -11.19 11.23 18.26
CA PRO A 302 -10.11 10.48 17.61
C PRO A 302 -9.50 11.19 16.40
N TYR A 303 -10.01 12.37 16.05
CA TYR A 303 -9.79 13.01 14.75
C TYR A 303 -9.24 14.43 14.90
N THR A 304 -9.98 15.33 15.54
CA THR A 304 -9.67 16.77 15.60
C THR A 304 -8.29 17.09 16.17
N PRO A 305 -7.75 16.36 17.18
CA PRO A 305 -6.37 16.57 17.63
C PRO A 305 -5.35 16.51 16.50
N TYR A 306 -5.59 15.68 15.49
CA TYR A 306 -4.71 15.46 14.34
C TYR A 306 -5.04 16.34 13.13
N TYR A 307 -6.17 17.05 13.11
CA TYR A 307 -6.59 17.84 11.95
C TYR A 307 -5.70 19.08 11.76
N PRO A 308 -4.94 19.19 10.65
CA PRO A 308 -3.92 20.23 10.50
C PRO A 308 -4.46 21.59 10.02
N GLY A 309 -5.74 21.66 9.62
CA GLY A 309 -6.44 22.89 9.25
C GLY A 309 -6.92 22.93 7.80
N ASP A 310 -8.02 23.65 7.56
CA ASP A 310 -8.66 23.76 6.25
C ASP A 310 -7.78 24.38 5.16
N ASP A 311 -6.78 25.18 5.56
CA ASP A 311 -5.85 25.89 4.67
C ASP A 311 -4.82 24.96 4.00
N VAL A 312 -4.55 23.81 4.62
CA VAL A 312 -3.55 22.84 4.15
C VAL A 312 -4.15 21.49 3.72
N VAL A 313 -5.40 21.20 4.10
CA VAL A 313 -6.14 19.99 3.71
C VAL A 313 -7.05 20.31 2.52
N ASP A 314 -6.83 19.67 1.37
CA ASP A 314 -7.78 19.73 0.26
C ASP A 314 -8.89 18.69 0.42
N TRP A 315 -8.52 17.47 0.85
CA TRP A 315 -9.43 16.33 0.98
C TRP A 315 -9.28 15.63 2.32
N VAL A 316 -10.39 15.06 2.81
CA VAL A 316 -10.37 14.16 3.97
C VAL A 316 -10.48 12.70 3.51
N GLY A 317 -9.61 11.86 4.05
CA GLY A 317 -9.64 10.42 3.85
C GLY A 317 -10.20 9.72 5.10
N LEU A 318 -10.73 8.52 4.95
CA LEU A 318 -11.03 7.65 6.08
C LEU A 318 -10.72 6.20 5.72
N SER A 319 -9.74 5.59 6.37
CA SER A 319 -9.55 4.14 6.25
C SER A 319 -10.71 3.45 6.93
N LEU A 320 -11.54 2.77 6.15
CA LEU A 320 -12.73 2.06 6.63
C LEU A 320 -12.86 0.75 5.88
N TYR A 321 -12.69 -0.32 6.62
CA TYR A 321 -12.82 -1.69 6.14
C TYR A 321 -13.95 -2.38 6.89
N TYR A 322 -14.60 -3.33 6.25
CA TYR A 322 -15.39 -4.30 6.99
C TYR A 322 -14.47 -5.30 7.67
N TYR A 323 -14.50 -5.34 9.00
CA TYR A 323 -13.98 -6.46 9.78
C TYR A 323 -15.15 -7.18 10.43
N PRO A 324 -15.25 -8.53 10.28
CA PRO A 324 -16.18 -9.35 11.04
C PRO A 324 -16.13 -9.05 12.54
N LEU A 325 -17.30 -8.96 13.16
CA LEU A 325 -17.43 -8.87 14.61
C LEU A 325 -16.85 -10.12 15.29
N ASP A 326 -16.45 -9.95 16.55
CA ASP A 326 -15.78 -10.98 17.34
C ASP A 326 -16.51 -12.33 17.31
N GLY A 327 -15.72 -13.40 17.16
CA GLY A 327 -16.21 -14.77 17.11
C GLY A 327 -16.70 -15.23 15.73
N CYS A 328 -16.64 -14.37 14.70
CA CYS A 328 -17.03 -14.74 13.35
C CYS A 328 -15.91 -14.59 12.32
N ARG A 329 -15.72 -15.61 11.49
CA ARG A 329 -14.86 -15.58 10.30
C ARG A 329 -15.76 -15.67 9.06
N ASN A 330 -15.40 -14.98 7.98
CA ASN A 330 -16.16 -14.93 6.72
C ASN A 330 -17.69 -14.82 6.90
N CYS A 331 -18.16 -13.74 7.51
CA CYS A 331 -19.58 -13.53 7.79
C CYS A 331 -20.16 -12.36 7.00
N PRO A 332 -21.49 -12.29 6.87
CA PRO A 332 -22.11 -11.31 6.00
C PRO A 332 -21.90 -9.92 6.60
N VAL A 333 -21.63 -8.96 5.74
CA VAL A 333 -21.57 -7.55 6.13
C VAL A 333 -22.95 -7.14 6.66
N PRO A 334 -23.06 -6.63 7.90
CA PRO A 334 -24.31 -6.11 8.42
C PRO A 334 -24.86 -4.99 7.53
N GLU A 335 -26.18 -4.92 7.35
CA GLU A 335 -26.84 -4.07 6.34
C GLU A 335 -26.49 -2.58 6.44
N THR A 336 -26.29 -2.06 7.66
CA THR A 336 -26.00 -0.65 7.93
C THR A 336 -24.54 -0.38 8.30
N TYR A 337 -23.63 -1.36 8.19
CA TYR A 337 -22.26 -1.25 8.69
C TYR A 337 -21.55 0.03 8.22
N PHE A 338 -21.61 0.31 6.92
CA PHE A 338 -20.98 1.50 6.34
C PHE A 338 -21.58 2.80 6.90
N ASP A 339 -22.91 2.93 6.92
CA ASP A 339 -23.59 4.13 7.42
C ASP A 339 -23.34 4.35 8.92
N ASP A 340 -23.44 3.28 9.72
CA ASP A 340 -23.27 3.32 11.17
C ASP A 340 -21.85 3.78 11.55
N TYR A 341 -20.83 3.26 10.86
CA TYR A 341 -19.43 3.64 11.09
C TYR A 341 -19.14 5.08 10.62
N MET A 342 -19.74 5.51 9.51
CA MET A 342 -19.60 6.89 9.03
C MET A 342 -20.23 7.92 9.97
N ARG A 343 -21.32 7.55 10.65
CA ARG A 343 -22.06 8.43 11.57
C ARG A 343 -21.65 8.30 13.03
N GLY A 344 -20.88 7.29 13.41
CA GLY A 344 -20.59 7.03 14.82
C GLY A 344 -21.85 6.72 15.64
N SER A 345 -22.88 6.13 15.01
CA SER A 345 -24.13 5.73 15.65
C SER A 345 -24.87 4.70 14.80
N GLY A 346 -25.53 3.72 15.42
CA GLY A 346 -26.42 2.78 14.73
C GLY A 346 -26.38 1.37 15.32
N PRO A 347 -27.22 0.45 14.83
CA PRO A 347 -27.39 -0.89 15.40
C PRO A 347 -26.13 -1.75 15.35
N VAL A 348 -25.21 -1.52 14.40
CA VAL A 348 -23.92 -2.23 14.38
C VAL A 348 -23.03 -1.78 15.54
N LEU A 349 -23.09 -0.50 15.92
CA LEU A 349 -22.26 0.05 16.99
C LEU A 349 -22.67 -0.45 18.38
N GLU A 350 -23.92 -0.84 18.57
CA GLU A 350 -24.40 -1.46 19.83
C GLU A 350 -23.63 -2.74 20.22
N GLN A 351 -22.94 -3.36 19.25
CA GLN A 351 -22.16 -4.58 19.47
C GLN A 351 -20.68 -4.34 19.73
N VAL A 352 -20.16 -3.13 19.46
CA VAL A 352 -18.73 -2.81 19.53
C VAL A 352 -18.39 -1.63 20.43
N VAL A 353 -19.38 -0.81 20.79
CA VAL A 353 -19.23 0.33 21.71
C VAL A 353 -19.85 -0.03 23.05
N ASP A 354 -19.19 0.36 24.14
CA ASP A 354 -19.71 0.22 25.50
C ASP A 354 -21.11 0.87 25.60
N PRO A 355 -22.16 0.10 25.97
CA PRO A 355 -23.52 0.61 26.09
C PRO A 355 -23.65 1.82 27.04
N ASP A 356 -22.81 1.91 28.08
CA ASP A 356 -22.85 3.01 29.05
C ASP A 356 -22.29 4.31 28.47
N LYS A 357 -21.54 4.23 27.36
CA LYS A 357 -20.90 5.36 26.68
C LYS A 357 -21.50 5.66 25.31
N ASN A 358 -22.22 4.69 24.73
CA ASN A 358 -22.90 4.81 23.45
C ASN A 358 -24.11 5.77 23.53
N GLY A 359 -23.81 7.07 23.47
CA GLY A 359 -24.79 8.16 23.56
C GLY A 359 -24.34 9.43 22.84
N PRO A 360 -25.07 10.55 23.02
CA PRO A 360 -24.82 11.79 22.26
C PRO A 360 -23.40 12.34 22.38
N ALA A 361 -22.74 12.17 23.53
CA ALA A 361 -21.35 12.61 23.73
C ALA A 361 -20.37 11.82 22.84
N TYR A 362 -20.52 10.50 22.78
CA TYR A 362 -19.74 9.63 21.90
C TYR A 362 -19.99 9.96 20.42
N THR A 363 -21.25 10.01 19.99
CA THR A 363 -21.60 10.30 18.58
C THR A 363 -21.09 11.68 18.14
N ALA A 364 -21.09 12.68 19.03
CA ALA A 364 -20.60 14.02 18.71
C ALA A 364 -19.14 14.05 18.25
N VAL A 365 -18.31 13.14 18.76
CA VAL A 365 -16.88 13.07 18.42
C VAL A 365 -16.54 11.93 17.45
N HIS A 366 -17.47 11.00 17.20
CA HIS A 366 -17.28 9.86 16.29
C HIS A 366 -17.95 10.01 14.92
N ASN A 367 -18.86 10.97 14.74
CA ASN A 367 -19.52 11.23 13.46
C ASN A 367 -18.59 11.96 12.48
N PHE A 368 -17.65 11.20 11.90
CA PHE A 368 -16.62 11.72 11.00
C PHE A 368 -17.21 12.52 9.84
N TYR A 369 -18.27 12.00 9.21
CA TYR A 369 -18.86 12.66 8.05
C TYR A 369 -19.48 14.01 8.43
N ASN A 370 -20.19 14.08 9.56
CA ASN A 370 -20.70 15.35 10.07
C ASN A 370 -19.54 16.32 10.30
N MET A 371 -18.53 15.92 11.08
CA MET A 371 -17.42 16.78 11.46
C MET A 371 -16.67 17.36 10.26
N PHE A 372 -16.32 16.54 9.26
CA PHE A 372 -15.38 16.97 8.22
C PHE A 372 -16.00 17.24 6.85
N CYS A 373 -17.16 16.64 6.55
CA CYS A 373 -17.72 16.66 5.20
C CYS A 373 -18.98 17.52 5.10
N THR A 374 -19.64 17.86 6.21
CA THR A 374 -20.94 18.55 6.15
C THR A 374 -20.78 20.07 5.98
N PRO A 375 -21.59 20.72 5.11
CA PRO A 375 -21.64 22.17 5.01
C PRO A 375 -21.92 22.83 6.37
N GLY A 376 -21.15 23.84 6.74
CA GLY A 376 -21.22 24.50 8.06
C GLY A 376 -20.19 23.98 9.06
N ASN A 377 -19.59 22.81 8.81
CA ASN A 377 -18.36 22.37 9.46
C ASN A 377 -17.18 22.56 8.48
N HIS A 378 -16.32 21.56 8.26
CA HIS A 378 -15.18 21.72 7.33
C HIS A 378 -15.55 21.64 5.84
N ASN A 379 -16.69 21.02 5.49
CA ASN A 379 -17.19 20.88 4.10
C ASN A 379 -16.13 20.35 3.10
N LYS A 380 -15.32 19.38 3.51
CA LYS A 380 -14.27 18.81 2.66
C LYS A 380 -14.81 17.71 1.76
N PRO A 381 -14.32 17.59 0.51
CA PRO A 381 -14.53 16.39 -0.27
C PRO A 381 -13.81 15.22 0.39
N MET A 382 -14.44 14.05 0.32
CA MET A 382 -14.05 12.85 1.02
C MET A 382 -13.71 11.72 0.06
N LEU A 383 -12.68 10.96 0.40
CA LEU A 383 -12.41 9.64 -0.15
C LEU A 383 -12.29 8.58 0.94
N LEU A 384 -12.57 7.33 0.59
CA LEU A 384 -12.04 6.17 1.30
C LEU A 384 -10.71 5.81 0.60
N PRO A 385 -9.55 6.27 1.10
CA PRO A 385 -8.24 6.01 0.49
C PRO A 385 -7.91 4.52 0.45
N GLU A 386 -8.51 3.78 1.38
CA GLU A 386 -8.55 2.33 1.35
C GLU A 386 -9.85 1.84 1.97
N THR A 387 -10.44 0.84 1.33
CA THR A 387 -11.62 0.15 1.82
C THR A 387 -11.71 -1.25 1.26
N GLY A 388 -12.52 -2.10 1.86
CA GLY A 388 -12.79 -3.42 1.34
C GLY A 388 -13.45 -4.32 2.37
N SER A 389 -13.65 -5.56 1.98
CA SER A 389 -14.11 -6.64 2.85
C SER A 389 -13.25 -7.88 2.61
N PRO A 390 -12.64 -8.47 3.65
CA PRO A 390 -11.73 -9.58 3.47
C PRO A 390 -12.51 -10.86 3.30
N TYR A 391 -11.91 -11.80 2.58
CA TYR A 391 -12.24 -13.21 2.68
C TYR A 391 -11.03 -13.98 3.17
N ILE A 392 -11.22 -14.94 4.05
CA ILE A 392 -10.15 -15.73 4.66
C ILE A 392 -10.22 -17.14 4.06
N PRO A 393 -9.39 -17.48 3.05
CA PRO A 393 -9.53 -18.74 2.31
C PRO A 393 -9.33 -19.99 3.15
N SER A 394 -8.54 -19.91 4.23
CA SER A 394 -8.29 -21.04 5.14
C SER A 394 -9.53 -21.46 5.94
N TYR A 395 -10.55 -20.61 6.02
CA TYR A 395 -11.86 -20.92 6.65
C TYR A 395 -12.95 -21.13 5.59
N GLY A 396 -12.58 -21.77 4.48
CA GLY A 396 -13.46 -22.04 3.36
C GLY A 396 -14.81 -22.71 3.74
N SER A 397 -15.74 -22.60 2.81
CA SER A 397 -17.21 -22.73 2.93
C SER A 397 -17.81 -24.05 3.43
N ASN A 398 -17.02 -24.99 3.93
CA ASN A 398 -17.51 -26.26 4.47
C ASN A 398 -17.72 -26.24 6.00
N ALA A 399 -17.37 -25.14 6.68
CA ALA A 399 -17.70 -24.95 8.08
C ALA A 399 -19.09 -24.30 8.22
N VAL A 400 -19.92 -24.85 9.12
CA VAL A 400 -21.26 -24.33 9.43
C VAL A 400 -21.16 -22.85 9.80
N GLY A 401 -21.96 -22.00 9.13
CA GLY A 401 -22.01 -20.55 9.40
C GLY A 401 -21.03 -19.67 8.61
N GLN A 402 -20.20 -20.23 7.71
CA GLN A 402 -19.29 -19.46 6.86
C GLN A 402 -19.96 -19.04 5.54
N TRP A 403 -19.82 -17.77 5.16
CA TRP A 403 -20.29 -17.24 3.89
C TRP A 403 -19.25 -17.40 2.78
N GLN A 404 -19.73 -17.49 1.54
CA GLN A 404 -18.86 -17.50 0.36
C GLN A 404 -18.26 -16.11 0.15
N GLU A 405 -17.10 -16.08 -0.51
CA GLU A 405 -16.37 -14.84 -0.82
C GLU A 405 -17.22 -13.80 -1.57
N THR A 406 -17.90 -14.22 -2.64
CA THR A 406 -18.63 -13.28 -3.51
C THR A 406 -19.72 -12.50 -2.76
N PRO A 407 -20.66 -13.14 -2.01
CA PRO A 407 -21.64 -12.40 -1.21
C PRO A 407 -21.04 -11.42 -0.20
N ILE A 408 -19.94 -11.78 0.47
CA ILE A 408 -19.29 -10.92 1.48
C ILE A 408 -18.76 -9.64 0.81
N LYS A 409 -17.95 -9.80 -0.25
CA LYS A 409 -17.37 -8.67 -0.98
C LYS A 409 -18.45 -7.80 -1.64
N LEU A 410 -19.49 -8.41 -2.20
CA LEU A 410 -20.58 -7.65 -2.83
C LEU A 410 -21.47 -6.95 -1.81
N ALA A 411 -21.70 -7.50 -0.62
CA ALA A 411 -22.47 -6.81 0.42
C ALA A 411 -21.80 -5.49 0.83
N TRP A 412 -20.48 -5.49 0.98
CA TRP A 412 -19.69 -4.27 1.23
C TRP A 412 -19.86 -3.23 0.12
N TRP A 413 -19.59 -3.63 -1.11
CA TRP A 413 -19.64 -2.71 -2.25
C TRP A 413 -21.05 -2.24 -2.60
N ASN A 414 -22.10 -3.02 -2.29
CA ASN A 414 -23.49 -2.57 -2.44
C ASN A 414 -23.84 -1.44 -1.46
N GLN A 415 -23.26 -1.40 -0.26
CA GLN A 415 -23.49 -0.28 0.65
C GLN A 415 -22.83 0.99 0.09
N ILE A 416 -21.57 0.89 -0.33
CA ILE A 416 -20.81 2.05 -0.84
C ILE A 416 -21.38 2.55 -2.18
N LEU A 417 -21.59 1.68 -3.16
CA LEU A 417 -22.08 2.04 -4.50
C LEU A 417 -23.60 2.00 -4.56
N SER A 418 -24.25 2.90 -3.81
CA SER A 418 -25.70 3.02 -3.78
C SER A 418 -26.17 4.46 -3.90
N LEU A 419 -27.40 4.64 -4.40
CA LEU A 419 -28.05 5.96 -4.46
C LEU A 419 -28.33 6.52 -3.06
N GLU A 420 -28.56 5.63 -2.09
CA GLU A 420 -28.77 6.03 -0.70
C GLU A 420 -27.49 6.64 -0.12
N THR A 421 -26.36 5.96 -0.28
CA THR A 421 -25.04 6.47 0.15
C THR A 421 -24.71 7.80 -0.51
N ILE A 422 -24.95 7.97 -1.81
CA ILE A 422 -24.76 9.26 -2.49
C ILE A 422 -25.62 10.37 -1.86
N ARG A 423 -26.88 10.08 -1.51
CA ARG A 423 -27.79 11.07 -0.92
C ARG A 423 -27.40 11.43 0.51
N GLN A 424 -26.99 10.45 1.30
CA GLN A 424 -26.60 10.64 2.70
C GLN A 424 -25.22 11.28 2.83
N PHE A 425 -24.31 10.93 1.92
CA PHE A 425 -22.91 11.32 1.95
C PHE A 425 -22.48 12.01 0.64
N PRO A 426 -23.08 13.15 0.24
CA PRO A 426 -22.81 13.79 -1.06
C PRO A 426 -21.35 14.24 -1.29
N ASN A 427 -20.56 14.43 -0.23
CA ASN A 427 -19.15 14.76 -0.32
C ASN A 427 -18.24 13.51 -0.32
N LEU A 428 -18.78 12.29 -0.18
CA LEU A 428 -18.03 11.07 -0.45
C LEU A 428 -17.95 10.84 -1.96
N LEU A 429 -16.79 11.16 -2.53
CA LEU A 429 -16.61 11.16 -3.99
C LEU A 429 -15.85 9.93 -4.49
N VAL A 430 -14.93 9.38 -3.70
CA VAL A 430 -14.05 8.27 -4.14
C VAL A 430 -14.03 7.14 -3.12
N ALA A 431 -14.10 5.90 -3.58
CA ALA A 431 -13.81 4.72 -2.76
C ALA A 431 -12.75 3.83 -3.44
N VAL A 432 -11.67 3.53 -2.72
CA VAL A 432 -10.51 2.81 -3.26
C VAL A 432 -10.44 1.41 -2.66
N ASN A 433 -10.66 0.37 -3.48
CA ASN A 433 -10.54 -1.01 -3.01
C ASN A 433 -9.10 -1.34 -2.64
N PHE A 434 -8.89 -1.97 -1.49
CA PHE A 434 -7.61 -2.60 -1.17
C PHE A 434 -7.46 -3.89 -1.98
N GLU A 435 -6.74 -3.83 -3.11
CA GLU A 435 -6.59 -4.91 -4.07
C GLU A 435 -5.37 -5.80 -3.73
N GLU A 436 -5.29 -6.24 -2.47
CA GLU A 436 -4.20 -7.09 -1.98
C GLU A 436 -4.68 -8.30 -1.17
N ALA A 437 -3.85 -9.35 -1.14
CA ALA A 437 -3.99 -10.43 -0.17
C ALA A 437 -2.91 -10.26 0.89
N LYS A 438 -3.33 -10.00 2.14
CA LYS A 438 -2.42 -9.70 3.25
C LYS A 438 -2.33 -10.88 4.20
N PHE A 439 -1.12 -11.27 4.55
CA PHE A 439 -0.87 -12.21 5.64
C PHE A 439 -0.78 -11.44 6.96
N ALA A 440 -1.74 -11.65 7.86
CA ALA A 440 -1.81 -11.01 9.17
C ALA A 440 -2.46 -11.98 10.17
N GLU A 441 -2.09 -11.90 11.45
CA GLU A 441 -2.66 -12.78 12.50
C GLU A 441 -2.56 -14.29 12.15
N ASN A 442 -1.48 -14.69 11.46
CA ASN A 442 -1.26 -16.06 10.95
C ASN A 442 -2.30 -16.57 9.95
N ILE A 443 -3.06 -15.68 9.31
CA ILE A 443 -4.07 -16.01 8.31
C ILE A 443 -3.92 -15.11 7.07
N VAL A 444 -4.37 -15.59 5.91
CA VAL A 444 -4.45 -14.75 4.69
C VAL A 444 -5.81 -14.10 4.66
N LYS A 445 -5.85 -12.77 4.68
CA LYS A 445 -7.04 -11.93 4.43
C LYS A 445 -6.97 -11.45 2.98
N ASP A 446 -7.84 -11.95 2.12
CA ASP A 446 -7.90 -11.63 0.68
C ASP A 446 -8.95 -10.55 0.40
N TRP A 447 -8.49 -9.35 0.06
CA TRP A 447 -9.34 -8.18 -0.21
C TRP A 447 -9.59 -7.96 -1.71
N ARG A 448 -8.92 -8.72 -2.57
CA ARG A 448 -8.92 -8.53 -4.03
C ARG A 448 -10.28 -8.78 -4.65
N LEU A 449 -10.77 -7.85 -5.45
CA LEU A 449 -11.96 -8.02 -6.28
C LEU A 449 -11.65 -8.72 -7.60
N THR A 450 -10.41 -8.60 -8.09
CA THR A 450 -10.03 -9.02 -9.45
C THR A 450 -9.37 -10.40 -9.52
N ASN A 451 -9.07 -11.01 -8.36
CA ASN A 451 -8.39 -12.31 -8.29
C ASN A 451 -9.31 -13.51 -8.61
N SER A 452 -10.58 -13.45 -8.18
CA SER A 452 -11.57 -14.52 -8.38
C SER A 452 -12.54 -14.16 -9.50
N THR A 453 -12.74 -15.07 -10.47
CA THR A 453 -13.66 -14.84 -11.59
C THR A 453 -15.11 -14.61 -11.13
N SER A 454 -15.56 -15.30 -10.07
CA SER A 454 -16.93 -15.10 -9.56
C SER A 454 -17.10 -13.74 -8.90
N VAL A 455 -16.12 -13.30 -8.10
CA VAL A 455 -16.11 -11.98 -7.46
C VAL A 455 -16.04 -10.88 -8.50
N LEU A 456 -15.10 -10.98 -9.44
CA LEU A 456 -14.92 -10.01 -10.51
C LEU A 456 -16.19 -9.85 -11.35
N ASN A 457 -16.81 -10.96 -11.79
CA ASN A 457 -18.04 -10.89 -12.58
C ASN A 457 -19.19 -10.24 -11.80
N ALA A 458 -19.34 -10.56 -10.51
CA ALA A 458 -20.36 -9.98 -9.67
C ALA A 458 -20.13 -8.47 -9.46
N PHE A 459 -18.88 -8.06 -9.20
CA PHE A 459 -18.51 -6.66 -9.05
C PHE A 459 -18.68 -5.87 -10.36
N LEU A 460 -18.30 -6.44 -11.50
CA LEU A 460 -18.58 -5.86 -12.82
C LEU A 460 -20.08 -5.69 -13.08
N GLY A 461 -20.91 -6.63 -12.61
CA GLY A 461 -22.37 -6.51 -12.63
C GLY A 461 -22.87 -5.32 -11.80
N LEU A 462 -22.36 -5.15 -10.57
CA LEU A 462 -22.69 -4.03 -9.70
C LEU A 462 -22.33 -2.68 -10.33
N ILE A 463 -21.09 -2.50 -10.79
CA ILE A 463 -20.66 -1.21 -11.39
C ILE A 463 -21.40 -0.92 -12.70
N SER A 464 -21.78 -1.95 -13.46
CA SER A 464 -22.60 -1.79 -14.67
C SER A 464 -24.00 -1.26 -14.33
N GLY A 465 -24.62 -1.79 -13.27
CA GLY A 465 -25.90 -1.31 -12.75
C GLY A 465 -25.83 0.11 -12.18
N PHE A 466 -24.68 0.50 -11.63
CA PHE A 466 -24.44 1.82 -11.03
C PHE A 466 -23.84 2.86 -12.01
N ARG A 467 -23.68 2.52 -13.29
CA ARG A 467 -22.88 3.28 -14.25
C ARG A 467 -23.31 4.74 -14.44
N GLN A 468 -24.60 5.06 -14.28
CA GLN A 468 -25.08 6.45 -14.40
C GLN A 468 -24.51 7.38 -13.31
N ASN A 469 -24.15 6.79 -12.17
CA ASN A 469 -23.61 7.48 -11.00
C ASN A 469 -22.12 7.17 -10.81
N LEU A 470 -21.46 6.53 -11.78
CA LEU A 470 -20.07 6.12 -11.66
C LEU A 470 -19.21 6.73 -12.78
N LYS A 471 -18.15 7.44 -12.39
CA LYS A 471 -17.17 8.03 -13.30
C LYS A 471 -15.85 7.27 -13.29
N THR A 472 -15.15 7.33 -14.40
CA THR A 472 -13.93 6.59 -14.71
C THR A 472 -12.81 7.54 -15.10
N ALA A 473 -11.58 7.04 -15.18
CA ALA A 473 -10.41 7.83 -15.57
C ALA A 473 -10.58 8.62 -16.88
N GLY A 474 -11.31 8.06 -17.85
CA GLY A 474 -11.51 8.69 -19.16
C GLY A 474 -12.53 9.83 -19.20
N ASP A 475 -13.21 10.11 -18.10
CA ASP A 475 -14.26 11.14 -18.02
C ASP A 475 -13.72 12.52 -17.59
N PHE A 476 -12.42 12.64 -17.29
CA PHE A 476 -11.86 13.82 -16.64
C PHE A 476 -10.71 14.48 -17.42
N HIS A 477 -10.68 15.80 -17.37
CA HIS A 477 -9.57 16.65 -17.81
C HIS A 477 -9.04 17.45 -16.62
N TYR A 478 -7.71 17.50 -16.50
CA TYR A 478 -7.02 18.14 -15.38
C TYR A 478 -6.33 19.43 -15.83
N GLY A 479 -6.57 20.52 -15.11
CA GLY A 479 -5.86 21.79 -15.28
C GLY A 479 -4.60 21.85 -14.40
N CYS A 480 -3.60 22.61 -14.84
CA CYS A 480 -2.38 22.85 -14.06
C CYS A 480 -2.64 23.60 -12.74
N ASP A 481 -3.79 24.29 -12.64
CA ASP A 481 -4.33 24.96 -11.46
C ASP A 481 -4.99 24.01 -10.44
N GLY A 482 -5.03 22.70 -10.74
CA GLY A 482 -5.71 21.70 -9.93
C GLY A 482 -7.21 21.57 -10.21
N SER A 483 -7.76 22.28 -11.20
CA SER A 483 -9.15 22.12 -11.60
C SER A 483 -9.39 20.79 -12.31
N VAL A 484 -10.58 20.22 -12.12
CA VAL A 484 -11.01 18.99 -12.80
C VAL A 484 -12.33 19.25 -13.50
N ARG A 485 -12.36 18.96 -14.81
CA ARG A 485 -13.54 19.14 -15.67
C ARG A 485 -13.98 17.80 -16.22
N LEU A 486 -15.28 17.57 -16.24
CA LEU A 486 -15.85 16.43 -16.94
C LEU A 486 -15.76 16.64 -18.47
N SER A 487 -15.45 15.58 -19.20
CA SER A 487 -15.44 15.53 -20.67
C SER A 487 -16.82 15.69 -21.31
#